data_AF-A0A7W1ZWP7-F1
#
_entry.id   AF-A0A7W1ZWP7-F1
#
_cell.length_a   1.000
_cell.length_b   1.000
_cell.length_c   1.000
_cell.angle_alpha   90.00
_cell.angle_beta   90.00
_cell.angle_gamma   90.00
#
_symmetry.space_group_name_H-M   'P 1'
#
loop_
_entity.id
_entity.type
_entity.pdbx_description
1 polymer ?
#
loop_
_entity_poly.entity_id
_entity_poly.type
_entity_poly.pdbx_seq_one_letter_code
_entity_poly.pdbx_strand_id
1 'polypeptide(L)' 'SLDTESERLVQDAINKMMENRTSIVIAHRLSTIRHADEIIVLQKGKIVERGNHEELLAVGGTYRRLVEMQEVR' A
#
# COMPACT_ATOMS: atom_id res chain seq x y z
N SER A 1 -14.92 13.40 -7.89
CA SER A 1 -13.48 13.08 -7.93
C SER A 1 -12.77 14.09 -7.07
N LEU A 2 -12.00 13.65 -6.08
CA LEU A 2 -11.06 14.54 -5.41
C LEU A 2 -10.02 14.96 -6.45
N ASP A 3 -9.76 16.26 -6.52
CA ASP A 3 -8.69 16.81 -7.33
C ASP A 3 -7.35 16.20 -6.88
N THR A 4 -6.43 15.93 -7.82
CA THR A 4 -5.13 15.30 -7.56
C THR A 4 -4.35 16.00 -6.44
N GLU A 5 -4.50 17.32 -6.32
CA GLU A 5 -3.90 18.11 -5.24
C GLU A 5 -4.49 17.76 -3.86
N SER A 6 -5.81 17.62 -3.78
CA SER A 6 -6.48 17.25 -2.52
C SER A 6 -6.12 15.84 -2.07
N GLU A 7 -5.93 14.92 -3.02
CA GLU A 7 -5.51 13.55 -2.73
C GLU A 7 -4.07 13.49 -2.18
N ARG A 8 -3.17 14.31 -2.75
CA ARG A 8 -1.79 14.46 -2.25
C ARG A 8 -1.76 15.00 -0.82
N LEU A 9 -2.55 16.04 -0.53
CA LEU A 9 -2.64 16.63 0.80
C LEU A 9 -3.13 15.63 1.85
N VAL A 10 -4.12 14.80 1.51
CA VAL A 10 -4.60 13.74 2.39
C VAL A 10 -3.51 12.70 2.63
N GLN A 11 -2.79 12.28 1.60
CA GLN A 11 -1.71 11.31 1.74
C GLN A 11 -0.55 11.85 2.60
N ASP A 12 -0.16 13.12 2.42
CA ASP A 12 0.86 13.79 3.23
C ASP A 12 0.44 13.86 4.71
N ALA A 13 -0.84 14.18 4.98
CA ALA A 13 -1.37 14.20 6.34
C ALA A 13 -1.36 12.81 6.99
N ILE A 14 -1.72 11.76 6.24
CA ILE A 14 -1.67 10.37 6.70
C ILE A 14 -0.22 9.96 7.00
N ASN A 15 0.72 10.25 6.09
CA ASN A 15 2.15 9.93 6.29
C ASN A 15 2.70 10.59 7.55
N LYS A 16 2.43 11.89 7.73
CA LYS A 16 2.83 12.63 8.93
C LYS A 16 2.16 12.10 10.21
N MET A 17 0.93 11.60 10.10
CA MET A 17 0.26 10.95 11.23
C MET A 17 0.96 9.63 11.60
N MET A 18 1.46 8.87 10.63
CA MET A 18 2.11 7.58 10.89
C MET A 18 3.52 7.70 11.47
N GLU A 19 4.20 8.84 11.28
CA GLU A 19 5.54 9.09 11.83
C GLU A 19 5.61 8.83 13.35
N ASN A 20 6.62 8.06 13.76
CA ASN A 20 6.91 7.68 15.15
C ASN A 20 5.76 6.97 15.88
N ARG A 21 4.84 6.33 15.15
CA ARG A 21 3.70 5.60 15.72
C ARG A 21 3.53 4.25 15.04
N THR A 22 3.17 3.24 15.82
CA THR A 22 2.71 1.97 15.26
C THR A 22 1.37 2.20 14.56
N SER A 23 1.36 2.06 13.24
CA SER A 23 0.20 2.34 12.40
C SER A 23 -0.22 1.09 11.67
N ILE A 24 -1.49 0.69 11.82
CA ILE A 24 -2.09 -0.40 11.04
C ILE A 24 -3.00 0.24 10.00
N VAL A 25 -2.67 0.06 8.73
CA VAL A 25 -3.40 0.69 7.62
C VAL A 25 -4.05 -0.38 6.76
N ILE A 26 -5.37 -0.26 6.57
CA ILE A 26 -6.11 -1.04 5.58
C ILE A 26 -6.27 -0.13 4.36
N ALA A 27 -5.56 -0.46 3.28
CA ALA A 27 -5.52 0.38 2.09
C ALA A 27 -5.92 -0.38 0.83
N HIS A 28 -6.61 0.33 -0.05
CA HIS A 28 -6.91 -0.10 -1.41
C HIS A 28 -6.09 0.66 -2.45
N ARG A 29 -5.27 1.64 -2.04
CA ARG A 29 -4.46 2.48 -2.92
C ARG A 29 -2.99 2.12 -2.79
N LEU A 30 -2.32 1.94 -3.92
CA LEU A 30 -0.89 1.65 -3.97
C LEU A 30 -0.04 2.76 -3.33
N SER A 31 -0.44 4.02 -3.50
CA SER A 31 0.27 5.19 -2.94
C SER A 31 0.41 5.14 -1.42
N THR A 32 -0.56 4.56 -0.72
CA THR A 32 -0.54 4.45 0.75
C THR A 32 0.31 3.27 1.23
N ILE A 33 0.36 2.16 0.48
CA ILE A 33 1.05 0.94 0.90
C ILE A 33 2.51 0.87 0.43
N ARG A 34 2.89 1.62 -0.62
CA ARG A 34 4.25 1.60 -1.19
C ARG A 34 5.34 1.96 -0.17
N HIS A 35 5.01 2.81 0.81
CA HIS A 35 5.94 3.29 1.83
C HIS A 35 5.80 2.55 3.17
N ALA A 36 5.00 1.50 3.25
CA ALA A 36 4.85 0.73 4.48
C ALA A 36 6.12 -0.06 4.77
N ASP A 37 6.51 -0.10 6.04
CA ASP A 37 7.63 -0.94 6.52
C ASP A 37 7.35 -2.42 6.25
N GLU A 38 6.08 -2.82 6.37
CA GLU A 38 5.61 -4.17 6.13
C GLU A 38 4.21 -4.18 5.52
N ILE A 39 4.04 -4.97 4.47
CA ILE A 39 2.78 -5.17 3.76
C ILE A 39 2.33 -6.60 3.98
N ILE A 40 1.06 -6.77 4.36
CA ILE A 40 0.42 -8.07 4.55
C ILE A 40 -0.69 -8.22 3.50
N VAL A 41 -0.54 -9.20 2.61
CA VAL A 41 -1.57 -9.51 1.61
C VAL A 41 -2.51 -10.56 2.17
N LEU A 42 -3.77 -10.19 2.27
CA LEU A 42 -4.85 -11.08 2.71
C LEU A 42 -5.64 -11.59 1.50
N GLN A 43 -5.83 -12.91 1.44
CA GLN A 43 -6.69 -13.55 0.46
C GLN A 43 -7.51 -14.66 1.11
N LYS A 44 -8.85 -14.61 0.96
CA LYS A 44 -9.79 -15.60 1.52
C LYS A 44 -9.56 -15.86 3.03
N GLY A 45 -9.30 -14.81 3.79
CA GLY A 45 -9.09 -14.89 5.25
C GLY A 45 -7.72 -15.44 5.67
N LYS A 46 -6.77 -15.61 4.74
CA LYS A 46 -5.40 -16.05 5.03
C LYS A 46 -4.38 -15.01 4.59
N ILE A 47 -3.28 -14.91 5.34
CA ILE A 47 -2.09 -14.16 4.91
C ILE A 47 -1.40 -15.01 3.84
N VAL A 48 -1.33 -14.49 2.62
CA VAL A 48 -0.69 -15.20 1.49
C VAL A 48 0.72 -14.68 1.21
N GLU A 49 0.97 -13.40 1.47
CA GLU A 49 2.28 -12.75 1.29
C GLU A 49 2.51 -11.74 2.42
N ARG A 50 3.78 -11.56 2.79
CA ARG A 50 4.25 -10.63 3.83
C ARG A 50 5.66 -10.16 3.49
N GLY A 51 5.90 -8.86 3.54
CA GLY A 51 7.21 -8.25 3.23
C GLY A 51 7.06 -6.78 2.89
N ASN A 52 8.16 -6.12 2.53
CA ASN A 52 8.10 -4.75 2.02
C ASN A 52 7.73 -4.70 0.52
N HIS A 53 7.54 -3.49 -0.02
CA HIS A 53 7.14 -3.30 -1.41
C HIS A 53 8.08 -3.99 -2.42
N GLU A 54 9.40 -3.82 -2.26
CA GLU A 54 10.40 -4.34 -3.20
C GLU A 54 10.50 -5.86 -3.13
N GLU A 55 10.49 -6.42 -1.92
CA GLU A 55 10.48 -7.87 -1.68
C GLU A 55 9.28 -8.53 -2.35
N LEU A 56 8.08 -7.97 -2.14
CA LEU A 56 6.84 -8.54 -2.69
C LEU A 56 6.75 -8.38 -4.21
N LEU A 57 7.32 -7.32 -4.79
CA LEU A 57 7.45 -7.19 -6.24
C LEU A 57 8.40 -8.24 -6.82
N ALA A 58 9.52 -8.51 -6.15
CA ALA A 58 10.49 -9.52 -6.57
C ALA A 58 9.93 -10.95 -6.51
N VAL A 59 9.08 -11.25 -5.53
CA VAL A 59 8.36 -12.54 -5.42
C VAL A 59 7.44 -12.79 -6.62
N GLY A 60 6.88 -11.74 -7.21
CA GLY A 60 6.01 -11.86 -8.37
C GLY A 60 4.64 -12.48 -8.07
N GLY A 61 4.20 -12.41 -6.81
CA GLY A 61 2.97 -13.02 -6.33
C GLY A 61 1.70 -12.20 -6.58
N THR A 62 0.72 -12.40 -5.71
CA THR A 62 -0.55 -11.67 -5.65
C THR A 62 -0.33 -10.18 -5.50
N TYR A 63 0.65 -9.77 -4.69
CA TYR A 63 0.97 -8.35 -4.52
C TYR A 63 1.31 -7.68 -5.85
N ARG A 64 2.23 -8.27 -6.62
CA ARG A 64 2.65 -7.73 -7.92
C ARG A 64 1.47 -7.58 -8.89
N ARG A 65 0.58 -8.59 -8.95
CA ARG A 65 -0.63 -8.50 -9.80
C ARG A 65 -1.52 -7.32 -9.40
N LEU A 66 -1.69 -7.07 -8.10
CA LEU A 66 -2.45 -5.91 -7.61
C LEU A 66 -1.79 -4.58 -8.02
N VAL A 67 -0.46 -4.50 -7.94
CA VAL A 67 0.31 -3.32 -8.38
C VAL A 67 0.10 -3.07 -9.87
N GLU A 68 0.30 -4.10 -10.71
CA GLU A 68 0.15 -4.00 -12.16
C GLU A 68 -1.27 -3.56 -12.57
N MET A 69 -2.31 -4.02 -11.87
CA MET A 69 -3.69 -3.58 -12.13
C MET A 69 -3.96 -2.11 -11.76
N GLN A 70 -3.20 -1.53 -10.84
CA GLN A 70 -3.36 -0.13 -10.42
C GLN A 70 -2.50 0.85 -11.20
N GLU A 71 -1.36 0.41 -11.75
CA GLU A 71 -0.47 1.23 -12.58
C GLU A 71 -0.93 1.34 -14.05
N VAL A 72 -1.79 0.43 -14.53
CA VAL A 72 -2.38 0.48 -15.89
C VAL A 72 -3.50 1.54 -15.99
N ARG A 73 -3.46 2.60 -15.17
CA ARG A 73 -4.47 3.65 -15.13
C ARG A 73 -3.91 5.04 -15.37
#